data_AF-A0A348TX49-F1
#
_entry.id   AF-A0A348TX49-F1
#
_cell.length_a   1.000
_cell.length_b   1.000
_cell.length_c   1.000
_cell.angle_alpha   90.00
_cell.angle_beta   90.00
_cell.angle_gamma   90.00
#
_symmetry.space_group_name_H-M   'P 1'
#
loop_
_entity.id
_entity.type
_entity.pdbx_description
1 polymer ?
#
loop_
_entity_poly.entity_id
_entity_poly.type
_entity_poly.pdbx_seq_one_letter_code
_entity_poly.pdbx_strand_id
1 'polypeptide(L)'
;MSDNMKIYDMKGLERAVSEINVRVQAIDEFLGANDESRLSEEYLMRLPRNYIRTASCFRESLNIIDDVVLRKNISYHLQLSDLYSYIMNRMHIWGVVRDMIVKYQVVNMAAITESILSHVTPKRCNTKNLRVGYLVTKNLIDEDVKSELDWLWGVRNGVHIHEVRLPEIGVYTDEMFDRAMLVVKCLIDALEQNKS
;
A
#
# COMPACT_ATOMS: atom_id res chain seq x y z
N MET A 1 -4.77 26.33 12.97
CA MET A 1 -4.54 27.06 11.70
C MET A 1 -5.17 28.43 11.85
N SER A 2 -4.48 29.50 11.45
CA SER A 2 -5.14 30.81 11.36
C SER A 2 -6.28 30.72 10.34
N ASP A 3 -7.37 31.47 10.57
CA ASP A 3 -8.55 31.43 9.68
C ASP A 3 -8.23 31.79 8.22
N ASN A 4 -7.13 32.50 7.98
CA ASN A 4 -6.63 32.88 6.65
C ASN A 4 -6.04 31.72 5.82
N MET A 5 -5.83 30.54 6.41
CA MET A 5 -5.27 29.37 5.70
C MET A 5 -6.33 28.29 5.40
N LYS A 6 -7.60 28.52 5.74
CA LYS A 6 -8.69 27.59 5.42
C LYS A 6 -9.09 27.73 3.95
N ILE A 7 -9.30 26.59 3.30
CA ILE A 7 -9.80 26.49 1.93
C ILE A 7 -11.31 26.22 2.01
N TYR A 8 -12.13 27.07 1.38
CA TYR A 8 -13.59 27.01 1.47
C TYR A 8 -14.26 26.61 0.15
N ASP A 9 -13.58 26.78 -0.98
CA ASP A 9 -14.09 26.52 -2.32
C ASP A 9 -13.01 26.00 -3.28
N MET A 10 -13.41 25.57 -4.47
CA MET A 10 -12.50 25.03 -5.49
C MET A 10 -11.49 26.07 -5.98
N LYS A 11 -11.89 27.34 -6.11
CA LYS A 11 -10.96 28.42 -6.51
C LYS A 11 -9.88 28.65 -5.46
N GLY A 12 -10.22 28.57 -4.18
CA GLY A 12 -9.27 28.63 -3.08
C GLY A 12 -8.29 27.46 -3.12
N LEU A 13 -8.78 26.25 -3.42
CA LEU A 13 -7.93 25.08 -3.59
C LEU A 13 -6.95 25.24 -4.76
N GLU A 14 -7.42 25.67 -5.92
CA GLU A 14 -6.60 25.91 -7.12
C GLU A 14 -5.47 26.90 -6.82
N ARG A 15 -5.78 28.03 -6.17
CA ARG A 15 -4.77 29.01 -5.76
C ARG A 15 -3.74 28.42 -4.80
N ALA A 16 -4.21 27.71 -3.76
CA ALA A 16 -3.32 27.10 -2.77
C ALA A 16 -2.38 26.07 -3.40
N VAL A 17 -2.90 25.20 -4.29
CA VAL A 17 -2.10 24.20 -5.00
C VAL A 17 -1.07 24.87 -5.92
N SER A 18 -1.47 25.91 -6.66
CA SER A 18 -0.55 26.66 -7.51
C SER A 18 0.59 27.29 -6.72
N GLU A 19 0.29 27.91 -5.57
CA GLU A 19 1.29 28.52 -4.70
C GLU A 19 2.25 27.46 -4.12
N ILE A 20 1.72 26.32 -3.66
CA ILE A 20 2.53 25.21 -3.15
C ILE A 20 3.47 24.70 -4.24
N ASN A 21 2.99 24.44 -5.46
CA ASN A 21 3.81 23.91 -6.55
C ASN A 21 5.00 24.84 -6.86
N VAL A 22 4.76 26.15 -6.92
CA VAL A 22 5.82 27.15 -7.13
C VAL A 22 6.84 27.14 -5.99
N ARG A 23 6.38 27.03 -4.74
CA ARG A 23 7.25 27.03 -3.56
C ARG A 23 8.09 25.76 -3.47
N VAL A 24 7.52 24.60 -3.74
CA VAL A 24 8.24 23.31 -3.76
C VAL A 24 9.36 23.35 -4.79
N GLN A 25 9.06 23.82 -6.01
CA GLN A 25 10.07 23.99 -7.05
C GLN A 25 11.21 24.93 -6.61
N ALA A 26 10.89 26.08 -6.02
CA ALA A 26 11.90 27.03 -5.55
C ALA A 26 12.76 26.47 -4.40
N ILE A 27 12.20 25.62 -3.54
CA ILE A 27 12.95 24.91 -2.48
C ILE A 27 13.96 23.95 -3.13
N ASP A 28 13.54 23.13 -4.08
CA ASP A 28 14.41 22.18 -4.78
C ASP A 28 15.54 22.89 -5.54
N GLU A 29 15.22 24.00 -6.23
CA GLU A 29 16.21 24.83 -6.91
C GLU A 29 17.23 25.44 -5.93
N PHE A 30 16.76 25.88 -4.76
CA PHE A 30 17.64 26.45 -3.74
C PHE A 30 18.55 25.39 -3.13
N LEU A 31 18.02 24.22 -2.76
CA LEU A 31 18.78 23.13 -2.15
C LEU A 31 19.75 22.48 -3.16
N GLY A 32 19.41 22.48 -4.44
CA GLY A 32 20.21 21.89 -5.51
C GLY A 32 19.95 20.39 -5.62
N ALA A 33 19.73 19.92 -6.85
CA ALA A 33 19.52 18.50 -7.10
C ALA A 33 20.77 17.70 -6.70
N ASN A 34 20.58 16.70 -5.82
CA ASN A 34 21.57 15.72 -5.38
C ASN A 34 22.68 16.23 -4.43
N ASP A 35 22.49 17.37 -3.74
CA ASP A 35 23.41 17.79 -2.67
C ASP A 35 22.90 17.34 -1.30
N GLU A 36 23.29 16.12 -0.90
CA GLU A 36 22.89 15.54 0.38
C GLU A 36 23.43 16.32 1.60
N SER A 37 24.48 17.14 1.43
CA SER A 37 25.05 17.93 2.54
C SER A 37 24.11 19.01 3.05
N ARG A 38 23.07 19.35 2.27
CA ARG A 38 22.08 20.37 2.59
C ARG A 38 20.78 19.80 3.15
N LEU A 39 20.71 18.49 3.36
CA LEU A 39 19.56 17.82 3.97
C LEU A 39 19.51 18.12 5.47
N SER A 40 18.42 18.76 5.91
CA SER A 40 18.13 19.01 7.32
C SER A 40 16.65 18.78 7.59
N GLU A 41 16.32 18.25 8.77
CA GLU A 41 14.93 17.91 9.16
C GLU A 41 14.01 19.13 9.11
N GLU A 42 14.54 20.31 9.43
CA GLU A 42 13.77 21.56 9.44
C GLU A 42 13.32 22.03 8.04
N TYR A 43 13.97 21.53 6.98
CA TYR A 43 13.63 21.82 5.57
C TYR A 43 12.75 20.73 4.94
N LEU A 44 12.41 19.68 5.68
CA LEU A 44 11.55 18.62 5.16
C LEU A 44 10.08 19.05 5.13
N MET A 45 9.46 18.87 3.97
CA MET A 45 8.01 18.97 3.83
C MET A 45 7.32 17.89 4.65
N ARG A 46 6.33 18.29 5.43
CA ARG A 46 5.57 17.38 6.29
C ARG A 46 4.37 16.83 5.56
N LEU A 47 4.14 15.53 5.70
CA LEU A 47 2.85 14.94 5.38
C LEU A 47 1.76 15.53 6.29
N PRO A 48 0.52 15.69 5.78
CA PRO A 48 -0.60 16.08 6.61
C PRO A 48 -0.78 15.14 7.78
N ARG A 49 -0.96 15.73 8.97
CA ARG A 49 -1.24 14.96 10.19
C ARG A 49 -2.53 14.17 10.00
N ASN A 50 -2.56 12.95 10.54
CA ASN A 50 -3.70 12.04 10.52
C ASN A 50 -4.12 11.50 9.14
N TYR A 51 -3.39 11.78 8.05
CA TYR A 51 -3.63 11.11 6.77
C TYR A 51 -3.26 9.63 6.85
N ILE A 52 -2.06 9.35 7.39
CA ILE A 52 -1.60 8.00 7.67
C ILE A 52 -2.19 7.58 9.01
N ARG A 53 -2.98 6.50 8.99
CA ARG A 53 -3.55 5.90 10.21
C ARG A 53 -2.43 5.36 11.09
N THR A 54 -2.69 5.28 12.40
CA THR A 54 -1.71 4.71 13.32
C THR A 54 -1.66 3.19 13.17
N ALA A 55 -0.51 2.60 13.49
CA ALA A 55 -0.38 1.15 13.58
C ALA A 55 -1.42 0.53 14.53
N SER A 56 -1.85 1.25 15.57
CA SER A 56 -2.89 0.76 16.49
C SER A 56 -4.23 0.56 15.79
N CYS A 57 -4.65 1.53 14.98
CA CYS A 57 -5.88 1.45 14.20
C CYS A 57 -5.90 0.20 13.31
N PHE A 58 -4.78 -0.15 12.69
CA PHE A 58 -4.69 -1.35 11.86
C PHE A 58 -4.65 -2.67 12.64
N ARG A 59 -4.09 -2.69 13.85
CA ARG A 59 -4.03 -3.93 14.63
C ARG A 59 -5.39 -4.40 15.11
N GLU A 60 -6.35 -3.50 15.27
CA GLU A 60 -7.72 -3.81 15.66
C GLU A 60 -8.43 -4.72 14.65
N SER A 61 -8.07 -4.65 13.37
CA SER A 61 -8.61 -5.50 12.29
C SER A 61 -7.74 -6.72 11.97
N LEU A 62 -6.78 -7.06 12.83
CA LEU A 62 -5.85 -8.19 12.62
C LEU A 62 -5.94 -9.20 13.77
N ASN A 63 -7.14 -9.38 14.31
CA ASN A 63 -7.37 -10.29 15.43
C ASN A 63 -7.11 -11.75 15.05
N ILE A 64 -7.13 -12.08 13.76
CA ILE A 64 -6.73 -13.39 13.22
C ILE A 64 -5.27 -13.77 13.52
N ILE A 65 -4.43 -12.80 13.89
CA ILE A 65 -3.00 -12.98 14.16
C ILE A 65 -2.73 -12.86 15.66
N ASP A 66 -2.37 -13.98 16.29
CA ASP A 66 -1.96 -14.04 17.70
C ASP A 66 -0.48 -13.69 17.92
N ASP A 67 0.36 -13.85 16.89
CA ASP A 67 1.75 -13.38 16.92
C ASP A 67 1.80 -11.84 16.95
N VAL A 68 2.23 -11.31 18.10
CA VAL A 68 2.32 -9.87 18.36
C VAL A 68 3.32 -9.16 17.45
N VAL A 69 4.44 -9.82 17.10
CA VAL A 69 5.48 -9.24 16.24
C VAL A 69 4.99 -9.20 14.81
N LEU A 70 4.42 -10.30 14.31
CA LEU A 70 3.85 -10.37 12.97
C LEU A 70 2.73 -9.34 12.78
N ARG A 71 1.82 -9.25 13.75
CA ARG A 71 0.72 -8.29 13.74
C ARG A 71 1.21 -6.84 13.71
N LYS A 72 2.31 -6.52 14.41
CA LYS A 72 2.96 -5.21 14.31
C LYS A 72 3.55 -4.96 12.93
N ASN A 73 4.29 -5.91 12.38
CA ASN A 73 4.90 -5.77 11.07
C ASN A 73 3.86 -5.56 9.97
N ILE A 74 2.77 -6.34 9.97
CA ILE A 74 1.67 -6.12 9.01
C ILE A 74 1.05 -4.74 9.19
N SER A 75 0.87 -4.26 10.43
CA SER A 75 0.35 -2.91 10.66
C SER A 75 1.25 -1.81 10.07
N TYR A 76 2.58 -1.98 10.08
CA TYR A 76 3.50 -1.03 9.42
C TYR A 76 3.35 -1.05 7.90
N HIS A 77 3.16 -2.23 7.30
CA HIS A 77 2.90 -2.36 5.87
C HIS A 77 1.54 -1.74 5.48
N LEU A 78 0.52 -1.79 6.34
CA LEU A 78 -0.73 -1.08 6.11
C LEU A 78 -0.57 0.45 6.22
N GLN A 79 0.30 0.95 7.11
CA GLN A 79 0.67 2.37 7.13
C GLN A 79 1.40 2.79 5.86
N LEU A 80 2.26 1.93 5.33
CA LEU A 80 2.92 2.17 4.04
C LEU A 80 1.89 2.28 2.90
N SER A 81 0.80 1.51 2.91
CA SER A 81 -0.29 1.69 1.96
C SER A 81 -1.01 3.02 2.06
N ASP A 82 -1.17 3.57 3.28
CA ASP A 82 -1.71 4.93 3.44
C ASP A 82 -0.75 5.97 2.85
N LEU A 83 0.57 5.81 3.02
CA LEU A 83 1.56 6.68 2.39
C LEU A 83 1.49 6.61 0.87
N TYR A 84 1.43 5.42 0.28
CA TYR A 84 1.28 5.30 -1.17
C TYR A 84 -0.02 5.94 -1.66
N SER A 85 -1.13 5.72 -0.96
CA SER A 85 -2.41 6.36 -1.27
C SER A 85 -2.34 7.88 -1.17
N TYR A 86 -1.56 8.42 -0.22
CA TYR A 86 -1.30 9.86 -0.14
C TYR A 86 -0.62 10.37 -1.41
N ILE A 87 0.48 9.73 -1.80
CA ILE A 87 1.26 10.13 -2.96
C ILE A 87 0.38 10.08 -4.21
N MET A 88 -0.35 8.98 -4.42
CA MET A 88 -1.17 8.79 -5.61
C MET A 88 -2.38 9.74 -5.70
N ASN A 89 -2.96 10.12 -4.54
CA ASN A 89 -4.17 10.95 -4.49
C ASN A 89 -3.91 12.45 -4.32
N ARG A 90 -2.67 12.85 -3.98
CA ARG A 90 -2.34 14.25 -3.65
C ARG A 90 -1.14 14.80 -4.41
N MET A 91 -0.33 13.95 -5.02
CA MET A 91 0.84 14.35 -5.80
C MET A 91 0.58 14.04 -7.28
N HIS A 92 0.94 14.97 -8.15
CA HIS A 92 0.95 14.71 -9.58
C HIS A 92 2.23 13.93 -9.94
N ILE A 93 2.13 12.61 -10.00
CA ILE A 93 3.19 11.70 -10.45
C ILE A 93 2.85 11.16 -11.84
N TRP A 94 3.81 11.17 -12.76
CA TRP A 94 3.60 10.83 -14.17
C TRP A 94 4.57 9.76 -14.68
N GLY A 95 4.19 9.13 -15.80
CA GLY A 95 4.99 8.14 -16.50
C GLY A 95 5.24 6.88 -15.66
N VAL A 96 6.36 6.20 -15.98
CA VAL A 96 6.70 4.89 -15.39
C VAL A 96 6.81 4.94 -13.86
N VAL A 97 7.19 6.08 -13.27
CA VAL A 97 7.27 6.21 -11.81
C VAL A 97 5.91 5.99 -11.14
N ARG A 98 4.83 6.46 -11.77
CA ARG A 98 3.46 6.22 -11.28
C ARG A 98 3.16 4.72 -11.27
N ASP A 99 3.42 4.05 -12.38
CA ASP A 99 3.19 2.60 -12.52
C ASP A 99 3.99 1.79 -11.50
N MET A 100 5.23 2.22 -11.22
CA MET A 100 6.06 1.58 -10.19
C MET A 100 5.46 1.76 -8.79
N ILE A 101 4.92 2.93 -8.45
CA ILE A 101 4.24 3.12 -7.16
C ILE A 101 3.04 2.16 -7.05
N VAL A 102 2.20 2.08 -8.09
CA VAL A 102 1.05 1.16 -8.11
C VAL A 102 1.50 -0.29 -7.99
N LYS A 103 2.53 -0.70 -8.73
CA LYS A 103 3.13 -2.03 -8.63
C LYS A 103 3.54 -2.34 -7.19
N TYR A 104 4.26 -1.44 -6.54
CA TYR A 104 4.73 -1.65 -5.17
C TYR A 104 3.59 -1.61 -4.13
N GLN A 105 2.50 -0.88 -4.39
CA GLN A 105 1.28 -1.00 -3.59
C GLN A 105 0.69 -2.40 -3.65
N VAL A 106 0.58 -2.98 -4.85
CA VAL A 106 0.05 -4.35 -5.04
C VAL A 106 1.00 -5.38 -4.44
N VAL A 107 2.32 -5.24 -4.64
CA VAL A 107 3.34 -6.10 -4.02
C VAL A 107 3.26 -6.04 -2.49
N ASN A 108 3.04 -4.86 -1.92
CA ASN A 108 2.84 -4.69 -0.48
C ASN A 108 1.61 -5.47 0.02
N MET A 109 0.49 -5.44 -0.72
CA MET A 109 -0.71 -6.24 -0.40
C MET A 109 -0.45 -7.74 -0.52
N ALA A 110 0.32 -8.17 -1.51
CA ALA A 110 0.73 -9.56 -1.66
C ALA A 110 1.60 -10.03 -0.48
N ALA A 111 2.53 -9.21 -0.01
CA ALA A 111 3.39 -9.53 1.14
C ALA A 111 2.59 -9.64 2.45
N ILE A 112 1.61 -8.76 2.66
CA ILE A 112 0.66 -8.86 3.79
C ILE A 112 -0.12 -10.17 3.70
N THR A 113 -0.68 -10.46 2.53
CA THR A 113 -1.44 -11.68 2.26
C THR A 113 -0.60 -12.92 2.54
N GLU A 114 0.64 -12.97 2.03
CA GLU A 114 1.57 -14.07 2.27
C GLU A 114 1.85 -14.26 3.76
N SER A 115 2.04 -13.16 4.48
CA SER A 115 2.29 -13.16 5.93
C SER A 115 1.09 -13.74 6.70
N ILE A 116 -0.14 -13.33 6.35
CA ILE A 116 -1.37 -13.87 6.92
C ILE A 116 -1.49 -15.37 6.61
N LEU A 117 -1.36 -15.75 5.33
CA LEU A 117 -1.46 -17.15 4.90
C LEU A 117 -0.43 -18.03 5.62
N SER A 118 0.82 -17.58 5.74
CA SER A 118 1.87 -18.34 6.42
C SER A 118 1.61 -18.50 7.93
N HIS A 119 0.86 -17.57 8.53
CA HIS A 119 0.49 -17.61 9.94
C HIS A 119 -0.68 -18.55 10.22
N VAL A 120 -1.75 -18.43 9.43
CA VAL A 120 -3.02 -19.14 9.67
C VAL A 120 -3.05 -20.57 9.13
N THR A 121 -2.04 -20.97 8.34
CA THR A 121 -1.95 -22.31 7.77
C THR A 121 -0.88 -23.15 8.47
N PRO A 122 -1.04 -24.49 8.51
CA PRO A 122 -0.05 -25.37 9.11
C PRO A 122 1.33 -25.24 8.44
N LYS A 123 2.42 -25.37 9.21
CA LYS A 123 3.81 -25.28 8.69
C LYS A 123 4.12 -26.22 7.52
N ARG A 124 3.42 -27.36 7.40
CA ARG A 124 3.52 -28.28 6.25
C ARG A 124 3.06 -27.65 4.92
N CYS A 125 2.21 -26.62 4.98
CA CYS A 125 1.82 -25.80 3.83
C CYS A 125 2.92 -24.75 3.57
N ASN A 126 4.02 -25.20 2.98
CA ASN A 126 5.23 -24.38 2.76
C ASN A 126 5.24 -23.61 1.43
N THR A 127 4.28 -23.86 0.54
CA THR A 127 4.09 -23.10 -0.70
C THR A 127 2.74 -22.41 -0.71
N LYS A 128 2.62 -21.33 -1.47
CA LYS A 128 1.35 -20.62 -1.64
C LYS A 128 0.21 -21.54 -2.09
N ASN A 129 0.44 -22.42 -3.06
CA ASN A 129 -0.61 -23.32 -3.55
C ASN A 129 -1.09 -24.26 -2.45
N LEU A 130 -0.20 -24.75 -1.57
CA LEU A 130 -0.58 -25.57 -0.42
C LEU A 130 -1.34 -24.79 0.64
N ARG A 131 -0.99 -23.51 0.86
CA ARG A 131 -1.67 -22.64 1.83
C ARG A 131 -3.10 -22.31 1.36
N VAL A 132 -3.23 -21.87 0.11
CA VAL A 132 -4.54 -21.55 -0.48
C VAL A 132 -5.41 -22.80 -0.60
N GLY A 133 -4.84 -23.92 -1.06
CA GLY A 133 -5.56 -25.20 -1.14
C GLY A 133 -6.02 -25.71 0.23
N TYR A 134 -5.24 -25.47 1.29
CA TYR A 134 -5.67 -25.78 2.65
C TYR A 134 -6.90 -24.97 3.06
N LEU A 135 -6.93 -23.65 2.79
CA LEU A 135 -8.07 -22.81 3.13
C LEU A 135 -9.33 -23.21 2.37
N VAL A 136 -9.22 -23.50 1.07
CA VAL A 136 -10.34 -24.01 0.26
C VAL A 136 -10.85 -25.35 0.80
N THR A 137 -9.95 -26.30 1.09
CA THR A 137 -10.32 -27.62 1.64
C THR A 137 -11.02 -27.51 3.00
N LYS A 138 -10.74 -26.44 3.75
CA LYS A 138 -11.37 -26.13 5.04
C LYS A 138 -12.64 -25.30 4.90
N ASN A 139 -13.08 -24.98 3.67
CA ASN A 139 -14.20 -24.07 3.38
C ASN A 139 -14.04 -22.70 4.06
N LEU A 140 -12.80 -22.24 4.25
CA LEU A 140 -12.51 -20.92 4.81
C LEU A 140 -12.55 -19.82 3.76
N ILE A 141 -12.32 -20.18 2.49
CA ILE A 141 -12.42 -19.30 1.33
C ILE A 141 -13.05 -20.07 0.16
N ASP A 142 -13.69 -19.36 -0.77
CA ASP A 142 -14.23 -19.92 -2.00
C ASP A 142 -13.23 -19.84 -3.16
N GLU A 143 -13.65 -20.34 -4.33
CA GLU A 143 -12.83 -20.31 -5.55
C GLU A 143 -12.60 -18.88 -6.09
N ASP A 144 -13.50 -17.94 -5.80
CA ASP A 144 -13.36 -16.55 -6.21
C ASP A 144 -12.21 -15.89 -5.45
N VAL A 145 -12.20 -16.00 -4.12
CA VAL A 145 -11.08 -15.52 -3.29
C VAL A 145 -9.78 -16.22 -3.65
N LYS A 146 -9.80 -17.53 -3.95
CA LYS A 146 -8.62 -18.24 -4.45
C LYS A 146 -8.10 -17.65 -5.77
N SER A 147 -8.98 -17.39 -6.73
CA SER A 147 -8.61 -16.77 -8.02
C SER A 147 -7.97 -15.40 -7.83
N GLU A 148 -8.51 -14.59 -6.91
CA GLU A 148 -7.98 -13.30 -6.54
C GLU A 148 -6.59 -13.39 -5.88
N LEU A 149 -6.38 -14.39 -5.00
CA LEU A 149 -5.06 -14.69 -4.43
C LEU A 149 -4.06 -15.18 -5.49
N ASP A 150 -4.53 -15.95 -6.47
CA ASP A 150 -3.72 -16.41 -7.61
C ASP A 150 -3.25 -15.22 -8.45
N TRP A 151 -4.14 -14.28 -8.77
CA TRP A 151 -3.81 -13.04 -9.47
C TRP A 151 -2.81 -12.19 -8.70
N LEU A 152 -3.07 -11.94 -7.41
CA LEU A 152 -2.21 -11.11 -6.56
C LEU A 152 -0.77 -11.65 -6.50
N TRP A 153 -0.62 -12.97 -6.46
CA TRP A 153 0.69 -13.63 -6.51
C TRP A 153 1.40 -13.46 -7.85
N GLY A 154 0.64 -13.54 -8.95
CA GLY A 154 1.16 -13.30 -10.29
C GLY A 154 1.76 -11.90 -10.42
N VAL A 155 1.04 -10.88 -9.91
CA VAL A 155 1.55 -9.50 -9.90
C VAL A 155 2.81 -9.37 -9.04
N ARG A 156 2.83 -10.01 -7.86
CA ARG A 156 4.00 -9.99 -6.97
C ARG A 156 5.24 -10.55 -7.64
N ASN A 157 5.14 -11.62 -8.43
CA ASN A 157 6.31 -12.21 -9.10
C ASN A 157 6.97 -11.22 -10.07
N GLY A 158 6.21 -10.28 -10.64
CA GLY A 158 6.74 -9.18 -11.45
C GLY A 158 7.73 -8.26 -10.70
N VAL A 159 7.87 -8.34 -9.37
CA VAL A 159 8.90 -7.59 -8.64
C VAL A 159 10.32 -8.05 -8.97
N HIS A 160 10.48 -9.31 -9.39
CA HIS A 160 11.76 -9.85 -9.83
C HIS A 160 12.02 -9.36 -11.25
N ILE A 161 12.74 -8.24 -11.39
CA ILE A 161 12.94 -7.54 -12.67
C ILE A 161 13.42 -8.48 -13.80
N HIS A 162 14.22 -9.51 -13.47
CA HIS A 162 14.72 -10.49 -14.44
C HIS A 162 13.63 -11.46 -14.97
N GLU A 163 12.49 -11.58 -14.30
CA GLU A 163 11.32 -12.35 -14.74
C GLU A 163 10.39 -11.52 -15.65
N VAL A 164 10.55 -10.19 -15.66
CA VAL A 164 9.75 -9.26 -16.46
C VAL A 164 10.28 -9.23 -17.90
N ARG A 165 9.48 -9.73 -18.84
CA ARG A 165 9.88 -9.87 -20.26
C ARG A 165 9.46 -8.70 -21.16
N LEU A 166 8.59 -7.82 -20.68
CA LEU A 166 8.03 -6.70 -21.44
C LEU A 166 8.22 -5.40 -20.66
N PRO A 167 8.35 -4.25 -21.34
CA PRO A 167 8.31 -2.95 -20.68
C PRO A 167 7.04 -2.79 -19.84
N GLU A 168 7.19 -2.27 -18.62
CA GLU A 168 6.10 -2.19 -17.63
C GLU A 168 5.25 -0.91 -17.73
N ILE A 169 5.56 -0.03 -18.69
CA ILE A 169 4.81 1.21 -18.90
C ILE A 169 3.37 0.92 -19.33
N GLY A 170 2.41 1.53 -18.64
CA GLY A 170 0.98 1.35 -18.83
C GLY A 170 0.41 0.02 -18.31
N VAL A 171 1.21 -0.80 -17.61
CA VAL A 171 0.76 -2.12 -17.12
C VAL A 171 -0.02 -2.01 -15.81
N TYR A 172 0.35 -1.08 -14.94
CA TYR A 172 -0.17 -1.00 -13.58
C TYR A 172 -1.19 0.13 -13.44
N THR A 173 -2.44 -0.21 -13.10
CA THR A 173 -3.55 0.74 -13.00
C THR A 173 -4.05 0.90 -11.57
N ASP A 174 -4.71 2.02 -11.27
CA ASP A 174 -5.24 2.31 -9.93
C ASP A 174 -6.23 1.21 -9.49
N GLU A 175 -7.02 0.66 -10.42
CA GLU A 175 -7.96 -0.44 -10.15
C GLU A 175 -7.25 -1.72 -9.67
N MET A 176 -5.99 -1.94 -10.05
CA MET A 176 -5.23 -3.08 -9.54
C MET A 176 -4.93 -2.92 -8.05
N PHE A 177 -4.65 -1.70 -7.58
CA PHE A 177 -4.45 -1.49 -6.15
C PHE A 177 -5.77 -1.69 -5.37
N ASP A 178 -6.88 -1.14 -5.88
CA ASP A 178 -8.19 -1.34 -5.26
C ASP A 178 -8.56 -2.83 -5.20
N ARG A 179 -8.32 -3.56 -6.28
CA ARG A 179 -8.49 -5.02 -6.32
C ARG A 179 -7.63 -5.70 -5.25
N ALA A 180 -6.35 -5.36 -5.15
CA ALA A 180 -5.45 -5.96 -4.16
C ALA A 180 -5.87 -5.69 -2.71
N MET A 181 -6.36 -4.48 -2.41
CA MET A 181 -6.94 -4.12 -1.11
C MET A 181 -8.18 -4.96 -0.80
N LEU A 182 -9.06 -5.17 -1.79
CA LEU A 182 -10.23 -6.03 -1.64
C LEU A 182 -9.84 -7.48 -1.36
N VAL A 183 -8.82 -8.03 -2.03
CA VAL A 183 -8.33 -9.40 -1.77
C VAL A 183 -7.91 -9.57 -0.30
N VAL A 184 -7.10 -8.64 0.23
CA VAL A 184 -6.65 -8.67 1.62
C VAL A 184 -7.83 -8.59 2.58
N LYS A 185 -8.78 -7.69 2.31
CA LYS A 185 -9.98 -7.54 3.12
C LYS A 185 -10.83 -8.81 3.12
N CYS A 186 -11.14 -9.36 1.94
CA CYS A 186 -11.92 -10.59 1.82
C CYS A 186 -11.25 -11.76 2.55
N LEU A 187 -9.92 -11.89 2.48
CA LEU A 187 -9.19 -12.90 3.23
C LEU A 187 -9.33 -12.70 4.75
N ILE A 188 -9.16 -11.48 5.25
CA ILE A 188 -9.30 -11.18 6.69
C ILE A 188 -10.73 -11.47 7.15
N ASP A 189 -11.74 -10.94 6.45
CA ASP A 189 -13.16 -11.11 6.78
C ASP A 189 -13.53 -12.61 6.82
N ALA A 190 -13.07 -13.38 5.83
CA ALA A 190 -13.33 -14.82 5.77
C ALA A 190 -12.68 -15.59 6.93
N LEU A 191 -11.46 -15.21 7.33
CA LEU A 191 -10.78 -15.83 8.46
C LEU A 191 -11.38 -15.43 9.81
N GLU A 192 -11.88 -14.20 9.95
CA GLU A 192 -12.55 -13.73 11.17
C GLU A 192 -13.90 -14.43 11.39
N GLN A 193 -14.71 -14.60 10.34
CA GLN A 193 -16.00 -15.30 10.43
C GLN A 193 -15.87 -16.76 10.89
N ASN A 194 -14.70 -17.36 10.66
CA ASN A 194 -14.41 -18.76 10.99
C ASN A 194 -13.60 -18.94 12.29
N LYS A 195 -13.35 -17.86 13.05
CA LYS A 195 -12.82 -17.96 14.42
C LYS A 195 -13.94 -18.36 15.40
N SER A 196 -14.17 -19.67 15.51
CA SER A 196 -14.99 -20.29 16.57
C SER A 196 -14.10 -20.88 17.65
#